data_AF-A0A9D9Q3L5-F1
#
_entry.id   AF-A0A9D9Q3L5-F1
#
_cell.length_a   1.000
_cell.length_b   1.000
_cell.length_c   1.000
_cell.angle_alpha   90.00
_cell.angle_beta   90.00
_cell.angle_gamma   90.00
#
_symmetry.space_group_name_H-M   'P 1'
#
loop_
_entity.id
_entity.type
_entity.pdbx_description
1 polymer ?
#
loop_
_entity_poly.entity_id
_entity_poly.type
_entity_poly.pdbx_seq_one_letter_code
_entity_poly.pdbx_strand_id
1 'polypeptide(L)'
;MALSLRDVYLLDLFTGRTGDYTIWESHYDIYGTDYKERVQWLLNNGYFTFENDMESLMRLTNKELQDILRANFKKVSGIKKDLVQRIIDNIPKDSYASNLVYRYKPTDKGEGEITDKAIYLENKKNYYGFLDTEIAHAESVFEKRGIFNKDEVLLFLFNKKINEQKQKCNYNH
;
A
#
# COMPACT_ATOMS: atom_id res chain seq x y z
N MET A 1 2.71 -18.98 2.74
CA MET A 1 2.45 -18.67 1.31
C MET A 1 2.95 -17.27 1.06
N ALA A 2 3.80 -17.08 0.04
CA ALA A 2 4.21 -15.75 -0.41
C ALA A 2 3.05 -15.07 -1.14
N LEU A 3 2.95 -13.74 -1.03
CA LEU A 3 1.96 -12.97 -1.76
C LEU A 3 2.27 -12.93 -3.26
N SER A 4 1.21 -12.92 -4.08
CA SER A 4 1.37 -12.62 -5.50
C SER A 4 1.74 -11.14 -5.71
N LEU A 5 2.31 -10.79 -6.87
CA LEU A 5 2.59 -9.38 -7.20
C LEU A 5 1.33 -8.53 -7.14
N ARG A 6 0.21 -9.07 -7.64
CA ARG A 6 -1.10 -8.42 -7.56
C ARG A 6 -1.53 -8.11 -6.13
N ASP A 7 -1.23 -8.98 -5.18
CA ASP A 7 -1.53 -8.75 -3.77
C ASP A 7 -0.69 -7.62 -3.19
N VAL A 8 0.59 -7.59 -3.54
CA VAL A 8 1.49 -6.53 -3.10
C VAL A 8 1.12 -5.20 -3.73
N TYR A 9 0.64 -5.20 -4.97
CA TYR A 9 0.07 -4.03 -5.60
C TYR A 9 -1.17 -3.51 -4.87
N LEU A 10 -2.05 -4.41 -4.42
CA LEU A 10 -3.20 -4.03 -3.61
C LEU A 10 -2.76 -3.51 -2.24
N LEU A 11 -1.73 -4.12 -1.62
CA LEU A 11 -1.16 -3.66 -0.36
C LEU A 11 -0.62 -2.22 -0.47
N ASP A 12 0.21 -1.94 -1.47
CA ASP A 12 0.76 -0.60 -1.71
C ASP A 12 -0.35 0.41 -2.05
N LEU A 13 -1.32 0.04 -2.90
CA LEU A 13 -2.39 0.94 -3.32
C LEU A 13 -3.33 1.35 -2.17
N PHE A 14 -3.76 0.38 -1.36
CA PHE A 14 -4.73 0.61 -0.29
C PHE A 14 -4.09 1.26 0.93
N THR A 15 -2.76 1.18 1.10
CA THR A 15 -2.07 1.85 2.22
C THR A 15 -2.41 3.34 2.26
N GLY A 16 -2.94 3.79 3.40
CA GLY A 16 -3.38 5.17 3.63
C GLY A 16 -4.71 5.55 2.97
N ARG A 17 -5.40 4.62 2.30
CA ARG A 17 -6.77 4.80 1.77
C ARG A 17 -7.81 4.52 2.85
N THR A 18 -8.98 5.13 2.72
CA THR A 18 -10.12 4.92 3.61
C THR A 18 -10.82 3.59 3.34
N GLY A 19 -11.59 3.08 4.31
CA GLY A 19 -12.31 1.80 4.20
C GLY A 19 -13.30 1.72 3.04
N ASP A 20 -13.83 2.86 2.59
CA ASP A 20 -14.76 3.01 1.47
C ASP A 20 -14.07 3.22 0.11
N TYR A 21 -12.73 3.19 0.07
CA TYR A 21 -11.99 3.34 -1.18
C TYR A 21 -12.34 2.25 -2.19
N THR A 22 -12.51 2.66 -3.45
CA THR A 22 -12.80 1.77 -4.58
C THR A 22 -11.80 2.01 -5.72
N ILE A 23 -11.48 0.93 -6.43
CA ILE A 23 -10.66 0.99 -7.64
C ILE A 23 -11.57 1.30 -8.83
N TRP A 24 -11.16 2.25 -9.68
CA TRP A 24 -11.82 2.55 -10.95
C TRP A 24 -11.76 1.36 -11.90
N GLU A 25 -12.86 1.09 -12.63
CA GLU A 25 -12.97 -0.05 -13.55
C GLU A 25 -11.85 -0.13 -14.58
N SER A 26 -11.32 1.03 -15.01
CA SER A 26 -10.19 1.13 -15.94
C SER A 26 -8.89 0.50 -15.44
N HIS A 27 -8.80 0.11 -14.16
CA HIS A 27 -7.63 -0.52 -13.57
C HIS A 27 -7.89 -1.98 -13.15
N TYR A 28 -9.01 -2.58 -13.56
CA TYR A 28 -9.31 -3.98 -13.24
C TYR A 28 -8.41 -4.98 -13.96
N ASP A 29 -7.82 -4.62 -15.10
CA ASP A 29 -6.77 -5.41 -15.74
C ASP A 29 -5.54 -5.60 -14.84
N ILE A 30 -5.25 -4.59 -14.03
CA ILE A 30 -4.09 -4.54 -13.14
C ILE A 30 -4.38 -5.17 -11.77
N TYR A 31 -5.51 -4.80 -11.18
CA TYR A 31 -5.84 -5.15 -9.80
C TYR A 31 -6.86 -6.29 -9.70
N GLY A 32 -7.38 -6.75 -10.83
CA GLY A 32 -8.47 -7.73 -11.01
C GLY A 32 -9.82 -7.27 -10.48
N THR A 33 -10.88 -7.84 -11.05
CA THR A 33 -12.28 -7.54 -10.70
C THR A 33 -12.64 -8.01 -9.28
N ASP A 34 -11.95 -9.05 -8.79
CA ASP A 34 -12.07 -9.63 -7.44
C ASP A 34 -11.25 -8.87 -6.36
N TYR A 35 -10.77 -7.65 -6.64
CA TYR A 35 -9.91 -6.91 -5.71
C TYR A 35 -10.50 -6.76 -4.30
N LYS A 36 -11.83 -6.61 -4.17
CA LYS A 36 -12.49 -6.45 -2.87
C LYS A 36 -12.33 -7.69 -2.00
N GLU A 37 -12.55 -8.86 -2.59
CA GLU A 37 -12.37 -10.15 -1.93
C GLU A 37 -10.91 -10.34 -1.52
N ARG A 38 -9.99 -9.89 -2.39
CA ARG A 38 -8.57 -9.99 -2.12
C ARG A 38 -8.08 -9.04 -1.03
N VAL A 39 -8.56 -7.79 -1.00
CA VAL A 39 -8.28 -6.85 0.10
C VAL A 39 -8.84 -7.36 1.42
N GLN A 40 -10.05 -7.93 1.42
CA GLN A 40 -10.61 -8.57 2.61
C GLN A 40 -9.75 -9.76 3.07
N TRP A 41 -9.27 -10.57 2.13
CA TRP A 41 -8.34 -11.67 2.44
C TRP A 41 -7.03 -11.15 3.06
N LEU A 42 -6.45 -10.07 2.55
CA LEU A 42 -5.24 -9.45 3.09
C LEU A 42 -5.44 -8.93 4.53
N LEU A 43 -6.60 -8.32 4.81
CA LEU A 43 -7.05 -7.94 6.16
C LEU A 43 -7.13 -9.16 7.07
N ASN A 44 -7.89 -10.17 6.67
CA ASN A 44 -8.14 -11.37 7.48
C ASN A 44 -6.86 -12.19 7.76
N ASN A 45 -5.86 -12.09 6.87
CA ASN A 45 -4.57 -12.79 7.00
C ASN A 45 -3.46 -11.92 7.61
N GLY A 46 -3.81 -10.76 8.17
CA GLY A 46 -2.92 -9.91 8.93
C GLY A 46 -1.83 -9.23 8.11
N TYR A 47 -2.05 -9.00 6.82
CA TYR A 47 -1.18 -8.14 6.00
C TYR A 47 -1.62 -6.67 6.07
N PHE A 48 -2.91 -6.44 6.29
CA PHE A 48 -3.48 -5.13 6.60
C PHE A 48 -4.07 -5.08 8.00
N THR A 49 -4.14 -3.87 8.53
CA THR A 49 -5.01 -3.48 9.63
C THR A 49 -5.64 -2.12 9.31
N PHE A 50 -6.66 -1.74 10.06
CA PHE A 50 -7.06 -0.33 10.12
C PHE A 50 -6.23 0.37 11.18
N GLU A 51 -6.00 1.65 10.96
CA GLU A 51 -5.48 2.53 11.99
C GLU A 51 -6.38 2.57 13.22
N ASN A 52 -5.80 2.90 14.37
CA ASN A 52 -6.55 3.08 15.61
C ASN A 52 -7.04 4.53 15.78
N ASP A 53 -7.85 4.76 16.82
CA ASP A 53 -8.40 6.07 17.15
C ASP A 53 -7.32 7.14 17.31
N MET A 54 -6.17 6.80 17.92
CA MET A 54 -5.06 7.73 18.11
C MET A 54 -4.46 8.18 16.79
N GLU A 55 -4.19 7.24 15.89
CA GLU A 55 -3.68 7.51 14.56
C GLU A 55 -4.67 8.35 13.74
N SER A 56 -5.96 8.04 13.83
CA SER A 56 -7.02 8.82 13.16
C SER A 56 -7.13 10.24 13.70
N LEU A 57 -7.15 10.41 15.03
CA LEU A 57 -7.17 11.74 15.67
C LEU A 57 -5.91 12.54 15.35
N MET A 58 -4.75 11.89 15.24
CA MET A 58 -3.50 12.54 14.87
C MET A 58 -3.49 13.15 13.47
N ARG A 59 -4.46 12.82 12.60
CA ARG A 59 -4.64 13.50 11.31
C ARG A 59 -5.49 14.76 11.36
N LEU A 60 -6.35 14.89 12.37
CA LEU A 60 -7.17 16.08 12.52
C LEU A 60 -6.29 17.31 12.73
N THR A 61 -6.74 18.47 12.29
CA THR A 61 -6.09 19.75 12.56
C THR A 61 -6.16 20.05 14.06
N ASN A 62 -5.24 20.90 14.54
CA ASN A 62 -5.29 21.35 15.94
C ASN A 62 -6.63 22.01 16.28
N LYS A 63 -7.27 22.69 15.32
CA LYS A 63 -8.57 23.32 15.51
C LYS A 63 -9.66 22.27 15.76
N GLU A 64 -9.76 21.25 14.91
CA GLU A 64 -10.73 20.16 15.07
C GLU A 64 -10.57 19.44 16.41
N LEU A 65 -9.33 19.16 16.82
CA LEU A 65 -9.05 18.55 18.13
C LEU A 65 -9.49 19.45 19.29
N GLN A 66 -9.23 20.75 19.20
CA GLN A 66 -9.68 21.71 20.20
C GLN A 66 -11.21 21.86 20.19
N ASP A 67 -11.87 21.76 19.05
CA ASP A 67 -13.33 21.83 18.95
C ASP A 67 -13.97 20.63 19.67
N ILE A 68 -13.45 19.41 19.47
CA ILE A 68 -13.87 18.20 20.20
C ILE A 68 -13.68 18.40 21.72
N LEU A 69 -12.51 18.91 22.14
CA LEU A 69 -12.22 19.17 23.54
C LEU A 69 -13.15 20.23 24.14
N ARG A 70 -13.43 21.33 23.43
CA ARG A 70 -14.35 22.40 23.88
C ARG A 70 -15.78 21.89 24.02
N ALA A 71 -16.26 21.12 23.05
CA ALA A 71 -17.60 20.52 23.09
C ALA A 71 -17.80 19.59 24.31
N ASN A 72 -16.71 19.03 24.84
CA ASN A 72 -16.71 18.14 26.01
C ASN A 72 -16.16 18.81 27.28
N PHE A 73 -16.12 20.15 27.32
CA PHE A 73 -15.65 20.94 28.47
C PHE A 73 -14.25 20.56 28.97
N LYS A 74 -13.35 20.16 28.06
CA LYS A 74 -11.96 19.81 28.36
C LYS A 74 -11.00 20.94 27.99
N LYS A 75 -9.83 20.95 28.64
CA LYS A 75 -8.74 21.91 28.36
C LYS A 75 -8.28 21.78 26.91
N VAL A 76 -8.01 22.92 26.25
CA VAL A 76 -7.67 23.00 24.81
C VAL A 76 -6.23 23.40 24.50
N SER A 77 -5.44 23.69 25.53
CA SER A 77 -4.03 24.01 25.39
C SER A 77 -3.15 22.74 25.35
N GLY A 78 -1.99 22.84 24.73
CA GLY A 78 -0.97 21.79 24.67
C GLY A 78 -0.50 21.55 23.23
N ILE A 79 0.49 20.68 23.08
CA ILE A 79 0.90 20.20 21.76
C ILE A 79 -0.12 19.18 21.23
N LYS A 80 -0.12 18.93 19.91
CA LYS A 80 -1.10 18.06 19.26
C LYS A 80 -1.26 16.70 19.92
N LYS A 81 -0.14 16.06 20.29
CA LYS A 81 -0.13 14.76 20.97
C LYS A 81 -0.89 14.79 22.31
N ASP A 82 -0.73 15.86 23.08
CA ASP A 82 -1.44 16.03 24.36
C ASP A 82 -2.95 16.21 24.15
N LEU A 83 -3.34 16.92 23.08
CA LEU A 83 -4.74 17.11 22.73
C LEU A 83 -5.39 15.76 22.38
N VAL A 84 -4.74 14.98 21.51
CA VAL A 84 -5.21 13.64 21.12
C VAL A 84 -5.31 12.72 22.33
N GLN A 85 -4.25 12.65 23.15
CA GLN A 85 -4.25 11.80 24.35
C GLN A 85 -5.38 12.19 25.29
N ARG A 86 -5.62 13.49 25.48
CA ARG A 86 -6.71 13.99 26.33
C ARG A 86 -8.09 13.59 25.83
N ILE A 87 -8.30 13.57 24.50
CA ILE A 87 -9.55 13.09 23.90
C ILE A 87 -9.73 11.61 24.24
N ILE A 88 -8.73 10.78 23.97
CA ILE A 88 -8.79 9.33 24.21
C ILE A 88 -9.03 9.00 25.68
N ASP A 89 -8.34 9.68 26.59
CA ASP A 89 -8.39 9.34 28.02
C ASP A 89 -9.64 9.85 28.74
N ASN A 90 -10.24 10.95 28.27
CA ASN A 90 -11.23 11.69 29.06
C ASN A 90 -12.57 11.94 28.37
N ILE A 91 -12.72 11.56 27.10
CA ILE A 91 -13.95 11.78 26.33
C ILE A 91 -14.49 10.41 25.89
N PRO A 92 -15.79 10.12 26.09
CA PRO A 92 -16.41 8.91 25.55
C PRO A 92 -16.27 8.84 24.02
N LYS A 93 -15.98 7.65 23.49
CA LYS A 93 -15.77 7.44 22.04
C LYS A 93 -16.93 7.97 21.18
N ASP A 94 -18.17 7.76 21.62
CA ASP A 94 -19.37 8.21 20.91
C ASP A 94 -19.41 9.72 20.67
N SER A 95 -18.73 10.51 21.52
CA SER A 95 -18.68 11.97 21.40
C SER A 95 -17.73 12.49 20.31
N TYR A 96 -16.83 11.65 19.79
CA TYR A 96 -15.89 12.03 18.72
C TYR A 96 -15.78 11.01 17.57
N ALA A 97 -16.52 9.90 17.63
CA ALA A 97 -16.47 8.83 16.64
C ALA A 97 -16.78 9.32 15.21
N SER A 98 -17.67 10.30 15.06
CA SER A 98 -18.02 10.90 13.77
C SER A 98 -16.87 11.68 13.11
N ASN A 99 -15.84 12.05 13.88
CA ASN A 99 -14.63 12.68 13.37
C ASN A 99 -13.56 11.66 12.95
N LEU A 100 -13.75 10.38 13.24
CA LEU A 100 -12.76 9.35 12.93
C LEU A 100 -12.93 8.87 11.49
N VAL A 101 -11.81 8.81 10.78
CA VAL A 101 -11.73 8.28 9.43
C VAL A 101 -10.58 7.30 9.40
N TYR A 102 -10.89 6.01 9.55
CA TYR A 102 -9.88 4.95 9.57
C TYR A 102 -9.35 4.68 8.16
N ARG A 103 -8.03 4.54 8.06
CA ARG A 103 -7.37 4.14 6.82
C ARG A 103 -6.70 2.80 6.98
N TYR A 104 -6.49 2.11 5.86
CA TYR A 104 -5.68 0.91 5.82
C TYR A 104 -4.23 1.25 6.16
N LYS A 105 -3.62 0.38 6.95
CA LYS A 105 -2.21 0.43 7.35
C LYS A 105 -1.62 -0.97 7.20
N PRO A 106 -0.46 -1.12 6.54
CA PRO A 106 0.22 -2.40 6.50
C PRO A 106 0.67 -2.78 7.92
N THR A 107 0.56 -4.07 8.24
CA THR A 107 1.22 -4.63 9.42
C THR A 107 2.71 -4.83 9.12
N ASP A 108 3.53 -5.19 10.11
CA ASP A 108 4.94 -5.54 9.86
C ASP A 108 5.09 -6.64 8.80
N LYS A 109 4.13 -7.57 8.76
CA LYS A 109 4.04 -8.64 7.75
C LYS A 109 3.73 -8.08 6.36
N GLY A 110 2.80 -7.13 6.26
CA GLY A 110 2.48 -6.45 5.00
C GLY A 110 3.64 -5.59 4.51
N GLU A 111 4.28 -4.85 5.41
CA GLU A 111 5.43 -3.98 5.12
C GLU A 111 6.63 -4.79 4.62
N GLY A 112 6.85 -5.98 5.19
CA GLY A 112 7.87 -6.92 4.72
C GLY A 112 7.65 -7.35 3.27
N GLU A 113 6.40 -7.62 2.86
CA GLU A 113 6.08 -7.99 1.47
C GLU A 113 6.21 -6.82 0.49
N ILE A 114 5.82 -5.61 0.92
CA ILE A 114 5.99 -4.37 0.14
C ILE A 114 7.48 -4.11 -0.08
N THR A 115 8.29 -4.18 0.99
CA THR A 115 9.73 -3.95 0.94
C THR A 115 10.43 -5.00 0.09
N ASP A 116 10.09 -6.27 0.28
CA ASP A 116 10.65 -7.39 -0.49
C ASP A 116 10.41 -7.24 -2.00
N LYS A 117 9.29 -6.65 -2.42
CA LYS A 117 8.92 -6.51 -3.84
C LYS A 117 8.92 -5.05 -4.32
N ALA A 118 9.62 -4.16 -3.62
CA ALA A 118 9.66 -2.73 -3.93
C ALA A 118 10.07 -2.44 -5.38
N ILE A 119 11.05 -3.18 -5.90
CA ILE A 119 11.52 -2.98 -7.29
C ILE A 119 10.45 -3.31 -8.34
N TYR A 120 9.53 -4.25 -8.04
CA TYR A 120 8.40 -4.56 -8.91
C TYR A 120 7.27 -3.56 -8.78
N LEU A 121 7.12 -2.94 -7.60
CA LEU A 121 6.25 -1.77 -7.44
C LEU A 121 6.75 -0.60 -8.30
N GLU A 122 8.06 -0.37 -8.38
CA GLU A 122 8.64 0.66 -9.26
C GLU A 122 8.38 0.39 -10.75
N ASN A 123 8.45 -0.87 -11.20
CA ASN A 123 8.05 -1.24 -12.57
C ASN A 123 6.65 -0.74 -12.91
N LYS A 124 5.73 -0.87 -11.97
CA LYS A 124 4.34 -0.44 -12.13
C LYS A 124 4.19 1.07 -12.00
N LYS A 125 4.76 1.68 -10.96
CA LYS A 125 4.64 3.13 -10.67
C LYS A 125 5.22 3.98 -11.80
N ASN A 126 6.30 3.52 -12.42
CA ASN A 126 6.99 4.23 -13.50
C ASN A 126 6.70 3.67 -14.91
N TYR A 127 5.77 2.72 -15.04
CA TYR A 127 5.38 2.13 -16.32
C TYR A 127 6.55 1.61 -17.16
N TYR A 128 7.50 0.86 -16.57
CA TYR A 128 8.58 0.23 -17.36
C TYR A 128 8.04 -0.85 -18.33
N GLY A 129 6.79 -1.26 -18.14
CA GLY A 129 6.01 -2.05 -19.08
C GLY A 129 6.37 -3.54 -19.06
N PHE A 130 6.96 -4.05 -17.97
CA PHE A 130 7.10 -5.49 -17.78
C PHE A 130 5.82 -6.07 -17.21
N LEU A 131 5.33 -7.14 -17.83
CA LEU A 131 4.16 -7.87 -17.36
C LEU A 131 4.52 -8.71 -16.13
N ASP A 132 3.55 -8.94 -15.24
CA ASP A 132 3.73 -9.78 -14.06
C ASP A 132 4.17 -11.21 -14.43
N THR A 133 3.72 -11.72 -15.58
CA THR A 133 4.15 -13.02 -16.12
C THR A 133 5.60 -13.03 -16.58
N GLU A 134 6.11 -11.92 -17.11
CA GLU A 134 7.51 -11.78 -17.49
C GLU A 134 8.41 -11.73 -16.26
N ILE A 135 7.98 -11.01 -15.21
CA ILE A 135 8.66 -10.97 -13.92
C ILE A 135 8.71 -12.36 -13.30
N ALA A 136 7.56 -13.04 -13.17
CA ALA A 136 7.50 -14.37 -12.59
C ALA A 136 8.34 -15.40 -13.37
N HIS A 137 8.34 -15.31 -14.71
CA HIS A 137 9.20 -16.16 -15.53
C HIS A 137 10.68 -15.88 -15.26
N ALA A 138 11.08 -14.61 -15.20
CA ALA A 138 12.46 -14.24 -14.92
C ALA A 138 12.90 -14.65 -13.50
N GLU A 139 12.06 -14.46 -12.48
CA GLU A 139 12.30 -14.97 -11.12
C GLU A 139 12.59 -16.48 -11.16
N SER A 140 11.75 -17.28 -11.83
CA SER A 140 11.94 -18.73 -11.91
C SER A 140 13.25 -19.15 -12.59
N VAL A 141 13.78 -18.34 -13.52
CA VAL A 141 15.06 -18.58 -14.19
C VAL A 141 16.22 -18.31 -13.24
N PHE A 142 16.13 -17.24 -12.45
CA PHE A 142 17.13 -16.85 -11.47
C PHE A 142 17.16 -17.80 -10.26
N GLU A 143 15.98 -18.20 -9.75
CA GLU A 143 15.85 -19.21 -8.69
C GLU A 143 16.55 -20.53 -9.06
N LYS A 144 16.35 -21.01 -10.30
CA LYS A 144 17.03 -22.24 -10.79
C LYS A 144 18.55 -22.12 -10.86
N ARG A 145 19.08 -20.90 -10.93
CA ARG A 145 20.53 -20.62 -10.97
C ARG A 145 21.13 -20.43 -9.57
N GLY A 146 20.30 -20.42 -8.52
CA GLY A 146 20.74 -20.18 -7.15
C GLY A 146 21.18 -18.73 -6.88
N ILE A 147 20.89 -17.81 -7.80
CA ILE A 147 21.14 -16.37 -7.65
C ILE A 147 19.77 -15.72 -7.59
N PHE A 148 19.38 -15.19 -6.42
CA PHE A 148 18.08 -14.55 -6.27
C PHE A 148 18.24 -13.12 -5.75
N ASN A 149 18.32 -12.19 -6.70
CA ASN A 149 18.20 -10.76 -6.44
C ASN A 149 17.17 -10.18 -7.41
N LYS A 150 16.11 -9.56 -6.86
CA LYS A 150 15.03 -8.98 -7.67
C LYS A 150 15.48 -7.79 -8.52
N ASP A 151 16.52 -7.08 -8.10
CA ASP A 151 17.15 -6.02 -8.92
C ASP A 151 17.77 -6.62 -10.18
N GLU A 152 18.44 -7.77 -10.06
CA GLU A 152 19.02 -8.49 -11.20
C GLU A 152 17.94 -9.03 -12.14
N VAL A 153 16.80 -9.47 -11.59
CA VAL A 153 15.64 -9.87 -12.38
C VAL A 153 15.15 -8.70 -13.24
N LEU A 154 15.00 -7.51 -12.66
CA LEU A 154 14.54 -6.34 -13.41
C LEU A 154 15.59 -5.87 -14.43
N LEU A 155 16.88 -5.84 -14.06
CA LEU A 155 17.98 -5.53 -14.98
C LEU A 155 18.04 -6.51 -16.16
N PHE A 156 17.82 -7.80 -15.90
CA PHE A 156 17.73 -8.82 -16.95
C PHE A 156 16.60 -8.53 -17.93
N LEU A 157 15.41 -8.17 -17.42
CA LEU A 157 14.26 -7.81 -18.26
C LEU A 157 14.53 -6.56 -19.10
N PHE A 158 15.17 -5.53 -18.54
CA PHE A 158 15.61 -4.35 -19.29
C PHE A 158 16.57 -4.72 -20.41
N ASN A 159 17.61 -5.50 -20.11
CA ASN A 159 18.59 -5.93 -21.10
C ASN A 159 17.95 -6.75 -22.22
N LYS A 160 17.01 -7.64 -21.87
CA LYS A 160 16.24 -8.41 -22.85
C LYS A 160 15.47 -7.51 -23.81
N LYS A 161 14.70 -6.53 -23.29
CA LYS A 161 13.96 -5.57 -24.13
C LYS A 161 14.89 -4.72 -25.02
N ILE A 162 16.01 -4.24 -24.46
CA ILE A 162 17.00 -3.46 -25.24
C ILE A 162 17.54 -4.28 -26.41
N ASN A 163 17.89 -5.55 -26.18
CA ASN A 163 18.41 -6.42 -27.21
C ASN A 163 17.37 -6.77 -28.29
N GLU A 164 16.11 -7.01 -27.90
CA GLU A 164 15.00 -7.22 -28.84
C GLU A 164 14.78 -6.00 -29.73
N GLN A 165 14.86 -4.78 -29.18
CA GLN A 165 14.74 -3.56 -29.98
C GLN A 165 15.92 -3.36 -30.93
N LYS A 166 17.15 -3.61 -30.48
CA LYS A 166 18.34 -3.56 -31.35
C LYS A 166 18.23 -4.52 -32.54
N GLN A 167 17.74 -5.74 -32.32
CA GLN A 167 17.51 -6.71 -33.39
C GLN A 167 16.46 -6.22 -34.39
N LYS A 168 15.34 -5.66 -33.92
CA LYS A 168 14.31 -5.06 -34.80
C LYS A 168 14.86 -3.91 -35.64
N CYS A 169 15.71 -3.05 -35.07
CA CYS A 169 16.35 -1.96 -35.82
C CYS A 169 17.33 -2.47 -36.89
N ASN A 170 18.09 -3.53 -36.60
CA ASN A 170 19.06 -4.10 -37.54
C ASN A 170 18.42 -4.86 -38.71
N TYR A 171 17.17 -5.32 -38.58
CA TYR A 171 16.42 -5.96 -39.68
C TYR A 171 15.80 -4.98 -40.69
N ASN A 172 15.87 -3.67 -40.42
CA ASN A 172 15.33 -2.61 -41.29
C ASN A 172 16.41 -1.92 -42.17
N HIS A 173 17.56 -2.58 -42.37
CA HIS A 173 18.63 -2.19 -43.30
C HIS A 173 18.98 -3.37 -44.20
#